data_AF-A0A349J8W9-F1
#
_entry.id   AF-A0A349J8W9-F1
#
_cell.length_a   1.000
_cell.length_b   1.000
_cell.length_c   1.000
_cell.angle_alpha   90.00
_cell.angle_beta   90.00
_cell.angle_gamma   90.00
#
_symmetry.space_group_name_H-M   'P 1'
#
loop_
_entity.id
_entity.type
_entity.pdbx_description
1 polymer ?
#
loop_
_entity_poly.entity_id
_entity_poly.type
_entity_poly.pdbx_seq_one_letter_code
_entity_poly.pdbx_strand_id
1 'polypeptide(L)'
;MTARRQPLVDHALETLRIATALPGGVGGDPAVLRSRCETALSEFAALATRAGHEAEGIEAARFALVALIDERAMAPGSPVRGEWLDRPLQLTLFECCSGGEEFYRRLERWRRPRRPQDADVLEVFQTCLALGFRGRMAGEAQAAARRQLAEQTAAEVRHADAFTVDLGPDNADRANLINLFVKKQAYSYLIDKSGFRDNLQIDNAIALFDYPTARANLLAALASQKPDGAPLHGFRPLNRHLYSDKPAWILMTVAWLVKESGDLGLLKEVVPYFESQESGTVWDHVQRAYRYLAKDLGKHGLCDQHHADWNDQLEPTKETGARESVMVSQQLCHGCIEIAELAEHLGDHAVAEECRAIQREMAAKINSVAWDGAWYQRTICEDGYRLGSSKNAEASIFINTQSWAVLGGVADEARSRQCLDSVDRLIEQPFGFMICAPPLTKYDPRIGRYCYVRPGWVENGGAYCHAAGFKLVADCMLGRAEEAWRTFVKVAPDNPGNPVSNSEIEPFSFTNFYGNVPQAMGKSGYPWRTGTAGWFTMGLIEWILGVRRDLKGLRIDPCLTRTIPHARVRRTFRGAVYDITIDNSAGRCRGVRSIEVDGKPISGQVIPPFAGGQHQVRVVI
;
A
#
# COMPACT_ATOMS: atom_id res chain seq x y z
N MET A 1 -24.62 13.10 17.44
CA MET A 1 -24.87 12.65 16.06
C MET A 1 -24.74 13.85 15.14
N THR A 2 -23.63 13.99 14.42
CA THR A 2 -23.53 14.91 13.29
C THR A 2 -23.69 14.08 12.03
N ALA A 3 -24.81 14.25 11.33
CA ALA A 3 -25.03 13.64 10.02
C ALA A 3 -23.87 14.02 9.09
N ARG A 4 -23.36 13.06 8.30
CA ARG A 4 -22.33 13.33 7.30
C ARG A 4 -22.86 14.40 6.35
N ARG A 5 -22.13 15.51 6.26
CA ARG A 5 -22.34 16.60 5.31
C ARG A 5 -22.37 16.04 3.88
N GLN A 6 -23.33 16.50 3.06
CA GLN A 6 -23.42 16.08 1.66
C GLN A 6 -22.19 16.57 0.88
N PRO A 7 -21.64 15.76 -0.05
CA PRO A 7 -20.55 16.14 -0.93
C PRO A 7 -20.82 17.45 -1.68
N LEU A 8 -19.77 18.23 -1.95
CA LEU A 8 -19.93 19.52 -2.63
C LEU A 8 -20.46 19.36 -4.06
N VAL A 9 -20.11 18.25 -4.74
CA VAL A 9 -20.57 17.96 -6.10
C VAL A 9 -22.07 17.73 -6.19
N ASP A 10 -22.71 17.20 -5.14
CA ASP A 10 -24.16 16.95 -5.10
C ASP A 10 -24.95 18.27 -5.13
N HIS A 11 -24.36 19.35 -4.61
CA HIS A 11 -24.96 20.69 -4.69
C HIS A 11 -24.79 21.34 -6.07
N ALA A 12 -23.91 20.80 -6.93
CA ALA A 12 -23.57 21.36 -8.24
C ALA A 12 -24.36 20.74 -9.41
N LEU A 13 -25.30 19.82 -9.13
CA LEU A 13 -26.01 19.03 -10.15
C LEU A 13 -26.70 19.89 -11.22
N GLU A 14 -27.37 20.98 -10.83
CA GLU A 14 -28.02 21.87 -11.82
C GLU A 14 -27.01 22.60 -12.69
N THR A 15 -25.90 23.06 -12.12
CA THR A 15 -24.81 23.72 -12.86
C THR A 15 -24.15 22.75 -13.85
N LEU A 16 -23.91 21.50 -13.43
CA LEU A 16 -23.37 20.44 -14.28
C LEU A 16 -24.35 20.06 -15.39
N ARG A 17 -25.66 20.00 -15.10
CA ARG A 17 -26.71 19.75 -16.09
C ARG A 17 -26.69 20.82 -17.19
N ILE A 18 -26.60 22.09 -16.81
CA ILE A 18 -26.48 23.21 -17.77
C ILE A 18 -25.21 23.04 -18.63
N ALA A 19 -24.06 22.75 -18.02
CA ALA A 19 -22.80 22.57 -18.74
C ALA A 19 -22.84 21.40 -19.74
N THR A 20 -23.48 20.28 -19.39
CA THR A 20 -23.60 19.10 -20.28
C THR A 20 -24.59 19.30 -21.43
N ALA A 21 -25.59 20.18 -21.28
CA ALA A 21 -26.51 20.54 -22.35
C ALA A 21 -25.85 21.41 -23.45
N LEU A 22 -24.68 21.99 -23.18
CA LEU A 22 -23.88 22.74 -24.15
C LEU A 22 -22.83 21.84 -24.84
N PRO A 23 -22.60 21.97 -26.16
CA PRO A 23 -23.11 23.01 -27.07
C PRO A 23 -24.44 22.67 -27.76
N GLY A 24 -25.00 21.48 -27.56
CA GLY A 24 -26.12 20.92 -28.34
C GLY A 24 -27.52 21.48 -28.06
N GLY A 25 -27.74 22.20 -26.95
CA GLY A 25 -28.94 23.01 -26.75
C GLY A 25 -29.46 23.06 -25.31
N VAL A 26 -29.40 24.26 -24.73
CA VAL A 26 -30.58 24.86 -24.08
C VAL A 26 -30.99 25.98 -25.04
N GLY A 27 -31.88 25.69 -25.99
CA GLY A 27 -32.33 26.68 -26.97
C GLY A 27 -32.94 27.87 -26.23
N GLY A 28 -32.26 29.00 -26.25
CA GLY A 28 -32.66 30.19 -25.51
C GLY A 28 -31.71 31.34 -25.72
N ASP A 29 -32.26 32.54 -25.60
CA ASP A 29 -31.57 33.82 -25.50
C ASP A 29 -30.33 33.71 -24.58
N PRO A 30 -29.12 34.14 -25.02
CA PRO A 30 -27.91 34.09 -24.20
C PRO A 30 -28.06 34.81 -22.85
N ALA A 31 -28.89 35.85 -22.76
CA ALA A 31 -29.19 36.53 -21.51
C ALA A 31 -29.96 35.63 -20.53
N VAL A 32 -30.91 34.83 -21.03
CA VAL A 32 -31.65 33.85 -20.25
C VAL A 32 -30.74 32.73 -19.77
N LEU A 33 -29.85 32.22 -20.64
CA LEU A 33 -28.88 31.21 -20.24
C LEU A 33 -27.93 31.74 -19.16
N ARG A 34 -27.43 32.97 -19.32
CA ARG A 34 -26.59 33.63 -18.31
C ARG A 34 -27.29 33.74 -16.96
N SER A 35 -28.52 34.26 -16.95
CA SER A 35 -29.32 34.39 -15.72
C SER A 35 -29.54 33.04 -15.03
N ARG A 36 -29.78 31.97 -15.82
CA ARG A 36 -29.88 30.60 -15.29
C ARG A 36 -28.56 30.10 -14.69
N CYS A 37 -27.43 30.33 -15.36
CA CYS A 37 -26.12 29.96 -14.83
C CYS A 37 -25.82 30.69 -13.51
N GLU A 38 -26.03 32.01 -13.46
CA GLU A 38 -25.81 32.83 -12.27
C GLU A 38 -26.70 32.39 -11.11
N THR A 39 -27.97 32.07 -11.39
CA THR A 39 -28.91 31.54 -10.40
C THR A 39 -28.43 30.19 -9.86
N ALA A 40 -28.08 29.24 -10.74
CA ALA A 40 -27.61 27.92 -10.35
C ALA A 40 -26.31 27.98 -9.53
N LEU A 41 -25.36 28.86 -9.89
CA LEU A 41 -24.11 29.07 -9.16
C LEU A 41 -24.35 29.70 -7.78
N SER A 42 -25.33 30.61 -7.67
CA SER A 42 -25.71 31.23 -6.40
C SER A 42 -26.42 30.24 -5.48
N GLU A 43 -27.32 29.41 -6.03
CA GLU A 43 -27.98 28.33 -5.31
C GLU A 43 -27.00 27.27 -4.82
N PHE A 44 -26.05 26.86 -5.67
CA PHE A 44 -24.93 25.99 -5.29
C PHE A 44 -24.20 26.54 -4.06
N ALA A 45 -23.76 27.80 -4.12
CA ALA A 45 -23.03 28.43 -3.02
C ALA A 45 -23.86 28.51 -1.73
N ALA A 46 -25.15 28.84 -1.84
CA ALA A 46 -26.06 28.90 -0.70
C ALA A 46 -26.31 27.52 -0.08
N LEU A 47 -26.52 26.49 -0.89
CA LEU A 47 -26.70 25.11 -0.44
C LEU A 47 -25.44 24.57 0.23
N ALA A 48 -24.28 24.78 -0.40
CA ALA A 48 -22.99 24.38 0.15
C ALA A 48 -22.71 25.09 1.49
N THR A 49 -22.99 26.38 1.60
CA THR A 49 -22.85 27.14 2.85
C THR A 49 -23.75 26.56 3.95
N ARG A 50 -25.03 26.28 3.64
CA ARG A 50 -25.97 25.66 4.60
C ARG A 50 -25.55 24.25 5.02
N ALA A 51 -24.96 23.49 4.11
CA ALA A 51 -24.40 22.18 4.40
C ALA A 51 -23.08 22.27 5.20
N GLY A 52 -22.53 23.46 5.40
CA GLY A 52 -21.35 23.73 6.23
C GLY A 52 -20.02 23.74 5.49
N HIS A 53 -20.02 23.90 4.16
CA HIS A 53 -18.81 24.03 3.34
C HIS A 53 -18.10 25.37 3.57
N GLU A 54 -16.76 25.35 3.58
CA GLU A 54 -15.93 26.55 3.77
C GLU A 54 -16.00 27.46 2.53
N ALA A 55 -16.07 28.78 2.76
CA ALA A 55 -16.22 29.77 1.71
C ALA A 55 -15.13 29.66 0.62
N GLU A 56 -13.89 29.37 1.02
CA GLU A 56 -12.78 29.20 0.09
C GLU A 56 -12.96 27.99 -0.85
N GLY A 57 -13.43 26.86 -0.31
CA GLY A 57 -13.72 25.66 -1.08
C GLY A 57 -14.91 25.84 -2.02
N ILE A 58 -15.98 26.49 -1.53
CA ILE A 58 -17.13 26.87 -2.34
C ILE A 58 -16.67 27.74 -3.51
N GLU A 59 -15.82 28.73 -3.28
CA GLU A 59 -15.37 29.66 -4.30
C GLU A 59 -14.49 29.00 -5.37
N ALA A 60 -13.64 28.06 -4.95
CA ALA A 60 -12.83 27.28 -5.88
C ALA A 60 -13.68 26.34 -6.76
N ALA A 61 -14.64 25.63 -6.15
CA ALA A 61 -15.58 24.77 -6.88
C ALA A 61 -16.47 25.59 -7.84
N ARG A 62 -16.95 26.77 -7.39
CA ARG A 62 -17.73 27.70 -8.21
C ARG A 62 -16.95 28.15 -9.45
N PHE A 63 -15.65 28.42 -9.29
CA PHE A 63 -14.77 28.74 -10.42
C PHE A 63 -14.62 27.56 -11.39
N ALA A 64 -14.44 26.34 -10.88
CA ALA A 64 -14.30 25.14 -11.70
C ALA A 64 -15.53 24.90 -12.58
N LEU A 65 -16.73 25.11 -12.03
CA LEU A 65 -18.00 24.99 -12.75
C LEU A 65 -18.16 26.10 -13.80
N VAL A 66 -17.80 27.34 -13.46
CA VAL A 66 -17.81 28.47 -14.40
C VAL A 66 -16.89 28.23 -15.59
N ALA A 67 -15.65 27.78 -15.35
CA ALA A 67 -14.71 27.48 -16.41
C ALA A 67 -15.24 26.40 -17.38
N LEU A 68 -15.91 25.36 -16.85
CA LEU A 68 -16.55 24.33 -17.67
C LEU A 68 -17.69 24.92 -18.52
N ILE A 69 -18.60 25.68 -17.92
CA ILE A 69 -19.71 26.32 -18.64
C ILE A 69 -19.19 27.21 -19.76
N ASP A 70 -18.21 28.07 -19.45
CA ASP A 70 -17.60 29.01 -20.38
C ASP A 70 -16.96 28.27 -21.57
N GLU A 71 -16.20 27.21 -21.33
CA GLU A 71 -15.61 26.41 -22.41
C GLU A 71 -16.68 25.78 -23.32
N ARG A 72 -17.77 25.26 -22.73
CA ARG A 72 -18.85 24.65 -23.51
C ARG A 72 -19.68 25.67 -24.28
N ALA A 73 -19.95 26.83 -23.67
CA ALA A 73 -20.68 27.93 -24.31
C ALA A 73 -19.88 28.56 -25.45
N MET A 74 -18.56 28.63 -25.33
CA MET A 74 -17.67 29.13 -26.38
C MET A 74 -17.27 28.06 -27.41
N ALA A 75 -17.65 26.79 -27.22
CA ALA A 75 -17.29 25.71 -28.13
C ALA A 75 -17.82 25.96 -29.57
N PRO A 76 -17.13 25.47 -30.62
CA PRO A 76 -17.62 25.58 -31.99
C PRO A 76 -19.03 24.95 -32.13
N GLY A 77 -19.95 25.65 -32.79
CA GLY A 77 -21.33 25.20 -32.96
C GLY A 77 -22.30 25.58 -31.83
N SER A 78 -21.83 26.23 -30.76
CA SER A 78 -22.73 26.76 -29.72
C SER A 78 -23.52 27.99 -30.20
N PRO A 79 -24.85 28.05 -30.00
CA PRO A 79 -25.69 29.17 -30.45
C PRO A 79 -25.44 30.46 -29.66
N VAL A 80 -24.84 30.37 -28.47
CA VAL A 80 -24.56 31.52 -27.60
C VAL A 80 -23.11 32.01 -27.71
N ARG A 81 -22.30 31.39 -28.58
CA ARG A 81 -20.84 31.60 -28.63
C ARG A 81 -20.43 33.06 -28.80
N GLY A 82 -21.11 33.82 -29.66
CA GLY A 82 -20.75 35.20 -29.96
C GLY A 82 -20.77 36.09 -28.71
N GLU A 83 -21.93 36.16 -28.05
CA GLU A 83 -22.09 36.95 -26.82
C GLU A 83 -21.26 36.43 -25.65
N TRP A 84 -21.01 35.12 -25.61
CA TRP A 84 -20.20 34.51 -24.55
C TRP A 84 -18.71 34.82 -24.68
N LEU A 85 -18.20 35.02 -25.90
CA LEU A 85 -16.81 35.46 -26.13
C LEU A 85 -16.58 36.89 -25.65
N ASP A 86 -17.57 37.77 -25.79
CA ASP A 86 -17.45 39.16 -25.37
C ASP A 86 -17.45 39.31 -23.85
N ARG A 87 -18.27 38.51 -23.15
CA ARG A 87 -18.45 38.61 -21.69
C ARG A 87 -18.60 37.23 -21.04
N PRO A 88 -17.57 36.39 -20.97
CA PRO A 88 -17.68 35.07 -20.35
C PRO A 88 -17.92 35.19 -18.83
N LEU A 89 -18.48 34.15 -18.19
CA LEU A 89 -18.82 34.19 -16.77
C LEU A 89 -17.57 34.34 -15.88
N GLN A 90 -16.45 33.75 -16.28
CA GLN A 90 -15.15 33.88 -15.62
C GLN A 90 -14.70 35.35 -15.50
N LEU A 91 -15.06 36.19 -16.49
CA LEU A 91 -14.74 37.62 -16.47
C LEU A 91 -15.69 38.36 -15.53
N THR A 92 -17.00 38.09 -15.63
CA THR A 92 -18.00 38.86 -14.88
C THR A 92 -18.06 38.48 -13.40
N LEU A 93 -17.77 37.22 -13.04
CA LEU A 93 -17.88 36.71 -11.68
C LEU A 93 -16.55 36.64 -10.93
N PHE A 94 -15.43 36.52 -11.66
CA PHE A 94 -14.11 36.30 -11.07
C PHE A 94 -13.02 37.24 -11.62
N GLU A 95 -13.38 38.21 -12.45
CA GLU A 95 -12.46 39.16 -13.08
C GLU A 95 -11.28 38.46 -13.79
N CYS A 96 -11.54 37.26 -14.34
CA CYS A 96 -10.52 36.40 -14.92
C CYS A 96 -10.67 36.30 -16.44
N CYS A 97 -9.60 36.60 -17.18
CA CYS A 97 -9.59 36.47 -18.64
C CYS A 97 -9.06 35.11 -19.13
N SER A 98 -8.50 34.29 -18.24
CA SER A 98 -7.76 33.06 -18.58
C SER A 98 -8.28 31.84 -17.82
N GLY A 99 -9.60 31.61 -17.81
CA GLY A 99 -10.18 30.52 -17.00
C GLY A 99 -9.67 29.12 -17.33
N GLY A 100 -9.27 28.88 -18.58
CA GLY A 100 -8.63 27.64 -19.01
C GLY A 100 -7.27 27.37 -18.36
N GLU A 101 -6.54 28.39 -17.91
CA GLU A 101 -5.26 28.27 -17.19
C GLU A 101 -5.49 28.32 -15.68
N GLU A 102 -6.30 29.28 -15.26
CA GLU A 102 -6.68 29.50 -13.86
C GLU A 102 -7.35 28.27 -13.24
N PHE A 103 -8.14 27.52 -14.01
CA PHE A 103 -8.71 26.24 -13.57
C PHE A 103 -7.63 25.29 -13.07
N TYR A 104 -6.54 25.11 -13.84
CA TYR A 104 -5.46 24.20 -13.47
C TYR A 104 -4.61 24.76 -12.32
N ARG A 105 -4.43 26.09 -12.25
CA ARG A 105 -3.76 26.73 -11.12
C ARG A 105 -4.52 26.52 -9.82
N ARG A 106 -5.85 26.67 -9.85
CA ARG A 106 -6.72 26.39 -8.70
C ARG A 106 -6.77 24.90 -8.39
N LEU A 107 -6.91 24.03 -9.40
CA LEU A 107 -6.86 22.58 -9.23
C LEU A 107 -5.60 22.17 -8.45
N GLU A 108 -4.42 22.63 -8.86
CA GLU A 108 -3.16 22.28 -8.19
C GLU A 108 -3.12 22.69 -6.71
N ARG A 109 -3.88 23.73 -6.32
CA ARG A 109 -4.03 24.14 -4.91
C ARG A 109 -4.85 23.14 -4.08
N TRP A 110 -5.85 22.51 -4.70
CA TRP A 110 -6.80 21.59 -4.05
C TRP A 110 -6.44 20.12 -4.23
N ARG A 111 -5.53 19.83 -5.16
CA ARG A 111 -4.90 18.52 -5.26
C ARG A 111 -4.26 18.13 -3.95
N ARG A 112 -4.19 16.82 -3.73
CA ARG A 112 -3.59 16.23 -2.52
C ARG A 112 -4.32 16.70 -1.24
N PRO A 113 -5.64 16.50 -1.16
CA PRO A 113 -6.51 17.08 -0.13
C PRO A 113 -5.99 16.72 1.27
N ARG A 114 -6.04 17.69 2.18
CA ARG A 114 -5.53 17.53 3.56
C ARG A 114 -6.65 17.20 4.53
N ARG A 115 -7.86 17.66 4.22
CA ARG A 115 -9.09 17.44 4.98
C ARG A 115 -10.12 16.75 4.08
N PRO A 116 -11.07 15.96 4.62
CA PRO A 116 -12.16 15.40 3.83
C PRO A 116 -12.91 16.45 3.00
N GLN A 117 -13.08 17.66 3.54
CA GLN A 117 -13.74 18.79 2.87
C GLN A 117 -12.98 19.32 1.65
N ASP A 118 -11.66 19.16 1.62
CA ASP A 118 -10.85 19.55 0.46
C ASP A 118 -11.05 18.54 -0.69
N ALA A 119 -11.36 17.28 -0.35
CA ALA A 119 -11.67 16.25 -1.33
C ALA A 119 -13.01 16.52 -2.02
N ASP A 120 -14.00 17.07 -1.30
CA ASP A 120 -15.27 17.51 -1.88
C ASP A 120 -15.03 18.59 -2.96
N VAL A 121 -14.09 19.52 -2.74
CA VAL A 121 -13.72 20.54 -3.74
C VAL A 121 -13.02 19.89 -4.93
N LEU A 122 -12.09 18.98 -4.66
CA LEU A 122 -11.35 18.26 -5.69
C LEU A 122 -12.26 17.40 -6.57
N GLU A 123 -13.32 16.83 -6.00
CA GLU A 123 -14.36 16.07 -6.70
C GLU A 123 -15.10 16.91 -7.74
N VAL A 124 -15.35 18.19 -7.47
CA VAL A 124 -15.93 19.11 -8.46
C VAL A 124 -14.98 19.33 -9.63
N PHE A 125 -13.68 19.57 -9.37
CA PHE A 125 -12.69 19.69 -10.44
C PHE A 125 -12.56 18.39 -11.26
N GLN A 126 -12.56 17.25 -10.59
CA GLN A 126 -12.52 15.94 -11.22
C GLN A 126 -13.74 15.73 -12.12
N THR A 127 -14.93 16.10 -11.66
CA THR A 127 -16.17 16.01 -12.43
C THR A 127 -16.09 16.87 -13.69
N CYS A 128 -15.57 18.10 -13.59
CA CYS A 128 -15.35 18.95 -14.77
C CYS A 128 -14.38 18.30 -15.78
N LEU A 129 -13.28 17.69 -15.32
CA LEU A 129 -12.35 16.96 -16.19
C LEU A 129 -12.99 15.72 -16.83
N ALA A 130 -13.79 14.96 -16.08
CA ALA A 130 -14.51 13.78 -16.58
C ALA A 130 -15.57 14.16 -17.62
N LEU A 131 -16.22 15.31 -17.44
CA LEU A 131 -17.09 15.93 -18.44
C LEU A 131 -16.31 16.56 -19.60
N GLY A 132 -15.00 16.34 -19.71
CA GLY A 132 -14.22 16.69 -20.90
C GLY A 132 -13.74 18.14 -20.96
N PHE A 133 -13.68 18.85 -19.83
CA PHE A 133 -13.01 20.15 -19.74
C PHE A 133 -11.57 20.05 -20.26
N ARG A 134 -11.15 21.00 -21.12
CA ARG A 134 -9.83 20.98 -21.76
C ARG A 134 -8.93 22.11 -21.28
N GLY A 135 -9.46 23.31 -21.15
CA GLY A 135 -8.74 24.55 -20.82
C GLY A 135 -7.47 24.72 -21.64
N ARG A 136 -6.37 25.09 -20.97
CA ARG A 136 -5.03 25.23 -21.60
C ARG A 136 -4.50 23.94 -22.25
N MET A 137 -5.12 22.78 -21.98
CA MET A 137 -4.73 21.46 -22.50
C MET A 137 -5.63 20.99 -23.65
N ALA A 138 -6.07 21.91 -24.51
CA ALA A 138 -6.99 21.60 -25.62
C ALA A 138 -6.35 20.84 -26.79
N GLY A 139 -5.04 20.96 -26.99
CA GLY A 139 -4.32 20.31 -28.09
C GLY A 139 -4.23 18.79 -27.97
N GLU A 140 -4.21 18.08 -29.11
CA GLU A 140 -4.09 16.61 -29.13
C GLU A 140 -2.80 16.10 -28.46
N ALA A 141 -1.70 16.84 -28.62
CA ALA A 141 -0.43 16.55 -27.96
C ALA A 141 -0.54 16.53 -26.41
N GLN A 142 -1.53 17.22 -25.85
CA GLN A 142 -1.78 17.32 -24.41
C GLN A 142 -2.93 16.42 -23.93
N ALA A 143 -3.61 15.70 -24.83
CA ALA A 143 -4.75 14.86 -24.48
C ALA A 143 -4.36 13.67 -23.59
N ALA A 144 -3.15 13.13 -23.75
CA ALA A 144 -2.62 12.08 -22.87
C ALA A 144 -2.35 12.62 -21.45
N ALA A 145 -1.67 13.76 -21.34
CA ALA A 145 -1.39 14.42 -20.06
C ALA A 145 -2.68 14.82 -19.32
N ARG A 146 -3.71 15.27 -20.05
CA ARG A 146 -5.03 15.59 -19.49
C ARG A 146 -5.74 14.36 -18.94
N ARG A 147 -5.72 13.24 -19.66
CA ARG A 147 -6.29 11.96 -19.18
C ARG A 147 -5.57 11.50 -17.91
N GLN A 148 -4.24 11.53 -17.92
CA GLN A 148 -3.43 11.18 -16.76
C GLN A 148 -3.75 12.07 -15.54
N LEU A 149 -3.90 13.39 -15.74
CA LEU A 149 -4.27 14.31 -14.67
C LEU A 149 -5.68 14.00 -14.12
N ALA A 150 -6.66 13.75 -15.00
CA ALA A 150 -8.01 13.40 -14.58
C ALA A 150 -8.05 12.09 -13.78
N GLU A 151 -7.27 11.09 -14.20
CA GLU A 151 -7.10 9.83 -13.47
C GLU A 151 -6.47 10.05 -12.10
N GLN A 152 -5.41 10.87 -12.01
CA GLN A 152 -4.76 11.24 -10.75
C GLN A 152 -5.72 11.99 -9.81
N THR A 153 -6.51 12.93 -10.31
CA THR A 153 -7.50 13.67 -9.50
C THR A 153 -8.61 12.74 -9.01
N ALA A 154 -9.13 11.84 -9.86
CA ALA A 154 -10.14 10.87 -9.47
C ALA A 154 -9.64 9.86 -8.44
N ALA A 155 -8.38 9.45 -8.57
CA ALA A 155 -7.68 8.73 -7.53
C ALA A 155 -7.69 9.53 -6.22
N GLU A 156 -7.12 10.73 -6.19
CA GLU A 156 -7.01 11.58 -4.99
C GLU A 156 -8.35 11.77 -4.22
N VAL A 157 -9.47 11.90 -4.94
CA VAL A 157 -10.84 11.97 -4.36
C VAL A 157 -11.23 10.65 -3.69
N ARG A 158 -11.05 9.50 -4.36
CA ARG A 158 -11.36 8.18 -3.79
C ARG A 158 -10.54 7.87 -2.53
N HIS A 159 -9.32 8.39 -2.42
CA HIS A 159 -8.37 8.03 -1.36
C HIS A 159 -8.55 8.82 -0.06
N ALA A 160 -9.12 10.02 -0.12
CA ALA A 160 -9.31 10.85 1.07
C ALA A 160 -10.20 10.18 2.13
N ASP A 161 -11.17 9.36 1.69
CA ASP A 161 -12.18 8.73 2.55
C ASP A 161 -11.98 7.22 2.77
N ALA A 162 -10.97 6.59 2.16
CA ALA A 162 -10.78 5.13 2.25
C ALA A 162 -10.48 4.67 3.68
N PHE A 163 -9.57 5.35 4.36
CA PHE A 163 -9.39 5.20 5.81
C PHE A 163 -8.84 6.48 6.45
N THR A 164 -9.15 6.64 7.74
CA THR A 164 -8.51 7.60 8.65
C THR A 164 -8.25 6.94 10.00
N VAL A 165 -7.10 7.22 10.57
CA VAL A 165 -6.63 6.73 11.87
C VAL A 165 -6.49 7.91 12.83
N ASP A 166 -6.85 7.70 14.09
CA ASP A 166 -6.59 8.57 15.22
C ASP A 166 -5.93 7.74 16.33
N LEU A 167 -4.76 8.16 16.78
CA LEU A 167 -3.95 7.50 17.82
C LEU A 167 -3.82 8.38 19.08
N GLY A 168 -4.67 9.40 19.21
CA GLY A 168 -4.58 10.42 20.25
C GLY A 168 -3.62 11.56 19.90
N PRO A 169 -3.65 12.64 20.71
CA PRO A 169 -2.91 13.88 20.43
C PRO A 169 -1.40 13.68 20.37
N ASP A 170 -0.85 12.80 21.21
CA ASP A 170 0.60 12.55 21.30
C ASP A 170 1.16 11.81 20.06
N ASN A 171 0.29 11.25 19.23
CA ASN A 171 0.66 10.48 18.03
C ASN A 171 -0.02 11.01 16.77
N ALA A 172 -0.48 12.26 16.79
CA ALA A 172 -1.19 12.88 15.67
C ALA A 172 -0.31 13.00 14.41
N ASP A 173 0.99 13.24 14.59
CA ASP A 173 2.01 13.24 13.54
C ASP A 173 2.06 11.89 12.78
N ARG A 174 2.15 10.79 13.53
CA ARG A 174 2.18 9.40 13.02
C ARG A 174 0.88 9.01 12.34
N ALA A 175 -0.25 9.42 12.93
CA ALA A 175 -1.55 9.23 12.31
C ALA A 175 -1.65 10.00 10.98
N ASN A 176 -1.21 11.26 10.95
CA ASN A 176 -1.23 12.11 9.75
C ASN A 176 -0.32 11.59 8.63
N LEU A 177 0.84 11.01 8.97
CA LEU A 177 1.70 10.32 8.01
C LEU A 177 0.91 9.26 7.23
N ILE A 178 0.18 8.40 7.94
CA ILE A 178 -0.61 7.31 7.33
C ILE A 178 -1.87 7.85 6.63
N ASN A 179 -2.56 8.81 7.24
CA ASN A 179 -3.81 9.37 6.70
C ASN A 179 -3.61 10.12 5.39
N LEU A 180 -2.50 10.84 5.25
CA LEU A 180 -2.29 11.80 4.17
C LEU A 180 -1.15 11.41 3.23
N PHE A 181 0.02 11.07 3.77
CA PHE A 181 1.23 11.03 2.98
C PHE A 181 1.54 9.66 2.39
N VAL A 182 1.23 8.56 3.11
CA VAL A 182 1.53 7.23 2.55
C VAL A 182 0.73 6.95 1.29
N LYS A 183 -0.53 7.39 1.21
CA LYS A 183 -1.33 7.28 -0.02
C LYS A 183 -0.60 7.93 -1.20
N LYS A 184 -0.04 9.13 -1.01
CA LYS A 184 0.75 9.85 -2.03
C LYS A 184 2.05 9.11 -2.36
N GLN A 185 2.73 8.60 -1.34
CA GLN A 185 3.97 7.84 -1.51
C GLN A 185 3.74 6.55 -2.30
N ALA A 186 2.67 5.82 -2.01
CA ALA A 186 2.31 4.60 -2.72
C ALA A 186 2.05 4.87 -4.22
N TYR A 187 1.35 5.95 -4.58
CA TYR A 187 1.20 6.34 -5.99
C TYR A 187 2.49 6.82 -6.64
N SER A 188 3.32 7.56 -5.90
CA SER A 188 4.64 7.92 -6.41
C SER A 188 5.49 6.69 -6.73
N TYR A 189 5.30 5.59 -6.00
CA TYR A 189 5.94 4.31 -6.27
C TYR A 189 5.45 3.66 -7.58
N LEU A 190 4.23 3.95 -8.02
CA LEU A 190 3.69 3.44 -9.29
C LEU A 190 4.26 4.14 -10.53
N ILE A 191 4.96 5.26 -10.37
CA ILE A 191 5.61 5.97 -11.48
C ILE A 191 6.90 5.22 -11.86
N ASP A 192 7.08 4.90 -13.13
CA ASP A 192 8.20 4.10 -13.68
C ASP A 192 8.36 2.71 -13.03
N LYS A 193 7.22 2.12 -12.69
CA LYS A 193 7.05 0.78 -12.11
C LYS A 193 7.76 -0.31 -12.93
N SER A 194 8.69 -1.06 -12.32
CA SER A 194 9.51 -2.04 -13.04
C SER A 194 9.76 -3.38 -12.33
N GLY A 195 9.88 -3.42 -11.00
CA GLY A 195 10.21 -4.63 -10.22
C GLY A 195 8.99 -5.47 -9.86
N PHE A 196 8.98 -6.76 -10.21
CA PHE A 196 7.82 -7.64 -10.01
C PHE A 196 7.38 -7.72 -8.54
N ARG A 197 8.32 -7.97 -7.62
CA ARG A 197 8.08 -8.02 -6.18
C ARG A 197 7.53 -6.69 -5.68
N ASP A 198 8.21 -5.60 -6.05
CA ASP A 198 7.98 -4.29 -5.45
C ASP A 198 6.58 -3.79 -5.77
N ASN A 199 6.12 -4.12 -6.98
CA ASN A 199 4.76 -3.92 -7.45
C ASN A 199 3.74 -4.62 -6.53
N LEU A 200 3.87 -5.92 -6.36
CA LEU A 200 2.90 -6.70 -5.60
C LEU A 200 2.86 -6.29 -4.12
N GLN A 201 4.01 -5.94 -3.54
CA GLN A 201 4.08 -5.45 -2.16
C GLN A 201 3.38 -4.11 -1.96
N ILE A 202 3.58 -3.14 -2.86
CA ILE A 202 2.89 -1.86 -2.74
C ILE A 202 1.40 -1.99 -3.07
N ASP A 203 1.05 -2.86 -4.03
CA ASP A 203 -0.34 -3.12 -4.42
C ASP A 203 -1.16 -3.72 -3.27
N ASN A 204 -0.56 -4.50 -2.37
CA ASN A 204 -1.21 -4.99 -1.16
C ASN A 204 -1.70 -3.86 -0.23
N ALA A 205 -0.94 -2.77 -0.14
CA ALA A 205 -1.31 -1.59 0.64
C ALA A 205 -2.27 -0.68 -0.15
N ILE A 206 -2.05 -0.53 -1.46
CA ILE A 206 -2.95 0.23 -2.34
C ILE A 206 -4.36 -0.35 -2.33
N ALA A 207 -4.49 -1.68 -2.22
CA ALA A 207 -5.79 -2.34 -2.13
C ALA A 207 -6.70 -1.77 -1.03
N LEU A 208 -6.13 -1.28 0.08
CA LEU A 208 -6.87 -0.66 1.20
C LEU A 208 -7.58 0.64 0.80
N PHE A 209 -7.19 1.29 -0.30
CA PHE A 209 -7.76 2.57 -0.73
C PHE A 209 -8.01 2.71 -2.23
N ASP A 210 -7.57 1.75 -3.04
CA ASP A 210 -7.76 1.70 -4.50
C ASP A 210 -7.60 0.28 -5.05
N TYR A 211 -8.49 -0.63 -4.65
CA TYR A 211 -8.54 -2.00 -5.16
C TYR A 211 -8.49 -2.11 -6.70
N PRO A 212 -9.23 -1.31 -7.50
CA PRO A 212 -9.16 -1.40 -8.95
C PRO A 212 -7.75 -1.23 -9.53
N THR A 213 -6.97 -0.28 -9.00
CA THR A 213 -5.57 -0.08 -9.42
C THR A 213 -4.69 -1.27 -9.03
N ALA A 214 -4.81 -1.76 -7.79
CA ALA A 214 -4.06 -2.93 -7.34
C ALA A 214 -4.39 -4.18 -8.17
N ARG A 215 -5.66 -4.39 -8.52
CA ARG A 215 -6.15 -5.46 -9.39
C ARG A 215 -5.54 -5.37 -10.79
N ALA A 216 -5.61 -4.21 -11.43
CA ALA A 216 -5.05 -4.01 -12.76
C ALA A 216 -3.53 -4.24 -12.79
N ASN A 217 -2.83 -3.77 -11.76
CA ASN A 217 -1.41 -3.97 -11.61
C ASN A 217 -1.02 -5.44 -11.40
N LEU A 218 -1.78 -6.20 -10.59
CA LEU A 218 -1.58 -7.63 -10.42
C LEU A 218 -1.69 -8.36 -11.77
N LEU A 219 -2.76 -8.12 -12.54
CA LEU A 219 -2.97 -8.78 -13.83
C LEU A 219 -1.83 -8.46 -14.81
N ALA A 220 -1.38 -7.21 -14.85
CA ALA A 220 -0.23 -6.81 -15.67
C ALA A 220 1.07 -7.47 -15.22
N ALA A 221 1.29 -7.64 -13.90
CA ALA A 221 2.44 -8.35 -13.38
C ALA A 221 2.39 -9.84 -13.71
N LEU A 222 1.24 -10.51 -13.55
CA LEU A 222 1.06 -11.93 -13.84
C LEU A 222 1.33 -12.28 -15.31
N ALA A 223 1.14 -11.34 -16.23
CA ALA A 223 1.52 -11.50 -17.64
C ALA A 223 3.04 -11.68 -17.86
N SER A 224 3.86 -11.44 -16.83
CA SER A 224 5.31 -11.71 -16.83
C SER A 224 5.68 -13.07 -16.21
N GLN A 225 4.70 -13.85 -15.74
CA GLN A 225 4.93 -15.21 -15.26
C GLN A 225 5.12 -16.18 -16.44
N LYS A 226 6.14 -17.04 -16.39
CA LYS A 226 6.35 -18.08 -17.40
C LYS A 226 5.44 -19.30 -17.14
N PRO A 227 5.22 -20.17 -18.14
CA PRO A 227 4.43 -21.40 -17.99
C PRO A 227 4.89 -22.35 -16.88
N ASP A 228 6.17 -22.33 -16.51
CA ASP A 228 6.74 -23.14 -15.44
C ASP A 228 6.40 -22.63 -14.02
N GLY A 229 5.83 -21.43 -13.92
CA GLY A 229 5.46 -20.78 -12.66
C GLY A 229 6.42 -19.65 -12.23
N ALA A 230 7.59 -19.51 -12.86
CA ALA A 230 8.58 -18.50 -12.49
C ALA A 230 8.37 -17.17 -13.24
N PRO A 231 8.17 -16.03 -12.55
CA PRO A 231 8.09 -14.73 -13.20
C PRO A 231 9.45 -14.09 -13.47
N LEU A 232 9.43 -13.03 -14.26
CA LEU A 232 10.59 -12.16 -14.48
C LEU A 232 10.91 -11.33 -13.22
N HIS A 233 12.17 -10.90 -13.07
CA HIS A 233 12.53 -9.97 -12.01
C HIS A 233 11.89 -8.60 -12.21
N GLY A 234 11.85 -8.12 -13.46
CA GLY A 234 11.23 -6.85 -13.82
C GLY A 234 10.96 -6.72 -15.32
N PHE A 235 10.11 -5.77 -15.69
CA PHE A 235 9.57 -5.67 -17.06
C PHE A 235 9.69 -4.28 -17.70
N ARG A 236 10.29 -3.28 -17.03
CA ARG A 236 10.55 -1.92 -17.57
C ARG A 236 11.82 -1.27 -16.98
N PRO A 237 13.03 -1.53 -17.51
CA PRO A 237 13.33 -2.40 -18.64
C PRO A 237 13.16 -3.89 -18.28
N LEU A 238 13.11 -4.72 -19.32
CA LEU A 238 13.03 -6.16 -19.16
C LEU A 238 14.27 -6.69 -18.44
N ASN A 239 14.06 -7.35 -17.31
CA ASN A 239 15.10 -8.02 -16.53
C ASN A 239 14.79 -9.52 -16.43
N ARG A 240 15.63 -10.33 -17.09
CA ARG A 240 15.50 -11.78 -17.21
C ARG A 240 16.23 -12.58 -16.12
N HIS A 241 16.92 -11.91 -15.20
CA HIS A 241 17.56 -12.62 -14.09
C HIS A 241 16.50 -13.34 -13.26
N LEU A 242 16.78 -14.59 -12.92
CA LEU A 242 15.88 -15.40 -12.10
C LEU A 242 16.15 -15.10 -10.62
N TYR A 243 15.23 -14.37 -10.02
CA TYR A 243 15.20 -14.12 -8.58
C TYR A 243 14.14 -15.03 -7.95
N SER A 244 14.53 -15.72 -6.89
CA SER A 244 13.76 -16.84 -6.33
C SER A 244 12.51 -16.43 -5.56
N ASP A 245 12.42 -15.21 -5.04
CA ASP A 245 11.33 -14.75 -4.17
C ASP A 245 10.03 -14.41 -4.92
N LYS A 246 10.12 -14.15 -6.23
CA LYS A 246 9.03 -13.57 -7.03
C LYS A 246 7.72 -14.39 -7.01
N PRO A 247 7.73 -15.73 -7.15
CA PRO A 247 6.49 -16.51 -7.06
C PRO A 247 5.79 -16.41 -5.70
N ALA A 248 6.53 -16.27 -4.59
CA ALA A 248 5.93 -16.19 -3.26
C ALA A 248 5.05 -14.93 -3.08
N TRP A 249 5.43 -13.84 -3.75
CA TRP A 249 4.64 -12.60 -3.75
C TRP A 249 3.30 -12.75 -4.48
N ILE A 250 3.20 -13.64 -5.49
CA ILE A 250 1.92 -13.98 -6.13
C ILE A 250 0.95 -14.59 -5.10
N LEU A 251 1.44 -15.58 -4.34
CA LEU A 251 0.63 -16.32 -3.37
C LEU A 251 0.00 -15.39 -2.33
N MET A 252 0.81 -14.48 -1.79
CA MET A 252 0.36 -13.52 -0.78
C MET A 252 -0.56 -12.46 -1.37
N THR A 253 -0.18 -11.83 -2.50
CA THR A 253 -0.95 -10.72 -3.05
C THR A 253 -2.31 -11.15 -3.59
N VAL A 254 -2.42 -12.29 -4.28
CA VAL A 254 -3.72 -12.77 -4.76
C VAL A 254 -4.65 -13.04 -3.57
N ALA A 255 -4.18 -13.74 -2.54
CA ALA A 255 -4.98 -14.00 -1.34
C ALA A 255 -5.44 -12.70 -0.66
N TRP A 256 -4.54 -11.73 -0.48
CA TRP A 256 -4.83 -10.48 0.20
C TRP A 256 -5.73 -9.53 -0.58
N LEU A 257 -5.66 -9.54 -1.91
CA LEU A 257 -6.59 -8.79 -2.76
C LEU A 257 -8.00 -9.39 -2.71
N VAL A 258 -8.13 -10.72 -2.69
CA VAL A 258 -9.42 -11.38 -2.49
C VAL A 258 -9.97 -11.11 -1.09
N LYS A 259 -9.13 -11.17 -0.04
CA LYS A 259 -9.52 -10.83 1.33
C LYS A 259 -10.00 -9.37 1.45
N GLU A 260 -9.36 -8.44 0.74
CA GLU A 260 -9.78 -7.04 0.76
C GLU A 260 -11.14 -6.83 0.08
N SER A 261 -11.29 -7.32 -1.14
CA SER A 261 -12.41 -6.99 -2.01
C SER A 261 -13.62 -7.93 -1.87
N GLY A 262 -13.40 -9.19 -1.53
CA GLY A 262 -14.37 -10.27 -1.72
C GLY A 262 -14.58 -10.66 -3.19
N ASP A 263 -13.79 -10.13 -4.13
CA ASP A 263 -13.88 -10.39 -5.56
C ASP A 263 -13.29 -11.76 -5.92
N LEU A 264 -14.12 -12.81 -5.83
CA LEU A 264 -13.76 -14.15 -6.33
C LEU A 264 -13.67 -14.21 -7.87
N GLY A 265 -14.19 -13.19 -8.57
CA GLY A 265 -14.09 -13.07 -10.02
C GLY A 265 -12.65 -12.87 -10.48
N LEU A 266 -11.82 -12.20 -9.68
CA LEU A 266 -10.38 -12.06 -9.91
C LEU A 266 -9.70 -13.40 -10.22
N LEU A 267 -10.06 -14.47 -9.50
CA LEU A 267 -9.43 -15.79 -9.66
C LEU A 267 -9.74 -16.44 -11.01
N LYS A 268 -10.79 -16.00 -11.69
CA LYS A 268 -11.26 -16.53 -12.99
C LYS A 268 -10.73 -15.74 -14.18
N GLU A 269 -10.14 -14.56 -13.94
CA GLU A 269 -9.54 -13.75 -15.00
C GLU A 269 -8.44 -14.54 -15.71
N VAL A 270 -8.44 -14.50 -17.04
CA VAL A 270 -7.46 -15.19 -17.87
C VAL A 270 -6.33 -14.23 -18.21
N VAL A 271 -5.11 -14.64 -17.90
CA VAL A 271 -3.88 -13.86 -18.13
C VAL A 271 -2.93 -14.70 -19.00
N PRO A 272 -2.27 -14.10 -19.99
CA PRO A 272 -1.28 -14.82 -20.79
C PRO A 272 -0.01 -15.10 -19.98
N TYR A 273 0.66 -16.21 -20.27
CA TYR A 273 2.01 -16.46 -19.78
C TYR A 273 3.04 -15.73 -20.66
N PHE A 274 4.11 -15.26 -20.03
CA PHE A 274 5.17 -14.49 -20.70
C PHE A 274 5.83 -15.31 -21.81
N GLU A 275 5.95 -14.69 -22.99
CA GLU A 275 6.56 -15.31 -24.20
C GLU A 275 5.99 -16.70 -24.53
N SER A 276 4.71 -16.91 -24.26
CA SER A 276 3.99 -18.17 -24.50
C SER A 276 2.68 -17.93 -25.27
N GLN A 277 2.20 -18.96 -25.95
CA GLN A 277 0.83 -19.01 -26.50
C GLN A 277 -0.20 -19.49 -25.45
N GLU A 278 0.27 -19.94 -24.29
CA GLU A 278 -0.56 -20.40 -23.19
C GLU A 278 -1.14 -19.21 -22.40
N SER A 279 -2.35 -19.39 -21.89
CA SER A 279 -2.96 -18.49 -20.91
C SER A 279 -3.61 -19.32 -19.80
N GLY A 280 -3.57 -18.81 -18.58
CA GLY A 280 -4.14 -19.45 -17.41
C GLY A 280 -5.09 -18.50 -16.68
N THR A 281 -5.97 -19.05 -15.84
CA THR A 281 -6.69 -18.20 -14.89
C THR A 281 -5.71 -17.69 -13.82
N VAL A 282 -6.04 -16.58 -13.13
CA VAL A 282 -5.26 -16.13 -11.97
C VAL A 282 -5.08 -17.26 -10.94
N TRP A 283 -6.08 -18.14 -10.78
CA TRP A 283 -5.94 -19.34 -9.93
C TRP A 283 -4.92 -20.35 -10.46
N ASP A 284 -4.82 -20.56 -11.77
CA ASP A 284 -3.77 -21.39 -12.38
C ASP A 284 -2.37 -20.77 -12.16
N HIS A 285 -2.23 -19.46 -12.35
CA HIS A 285 -0.99 -18.72 -12.07
C HIS A 285 -0.51 -18.91 -10.61
N VAL A 286 -1.43 -18.84 -9.64
CA VAL A 286 -1.16 -19.13 -8.22
C VAL A 286 -0.70 -20.56 -8.01
N GLN A 287 -1.39 -21.53 -8.61
CA GLN A 287 -1.05 -22.94 -8.48
C GLN A 287 0.35 -23.26 -9.04
N ARG A 288 0.69 -22.69 -10.20
CA ARG A 288 2.02 -22.84 -10.78
C ARG A 288 3.10 -22.18 -9.93
N ALA A 289 2.81 -21.03 -9.33
CA ALA A 289 3.77 -20.32 -8.48
C ALA A 289 4.21 -21.15 -7.26
N TYR A 290 3.28 -21.74 -6.49
CA TYR A 290 3.67 -22.53 -5.32
C TYR A 290 4.26 -23.89 -5.71
N ARG A 291 3.76 -24.53 -6.78
CA ARG A 291 4.31 -25.80 -7.27
C ARG A 291 5.71 -25.64 -7.85
N TYR A 292 6.00 -24.49 -8.46
CA TYR A 292 7.34 -24.12 -8.89
C TYR A 292 8.28 -24.06 -7.69
N LEU A 293 7.97 -23.23 -6.69
CA LEU A 293 8.82 -23.07 -5.49
C LEU A 293 9.00 -24.38 -4.71
N ALA A 294 7.97 -25.23 -4.65
CA ALA A 294 8.04 -26.52 -3.96
C ALA A 294 8.94 -27.55 -4.69
N LYS A 295 9.26 -27.32 -5.98
CA LYS A 295 10.10 -28.20 -6.80
C LYS A 295 11.49 -27.61 -7.07
N ASP A 296 11.60 -26.29 -7.08
CA ASP A 296 12.83 -25.54 -7.33
C ASP A 296 13.69 -25.48 -6.07
N LEU A 297 14.24 -26.64 -5.70
CA LEU A 297 14.95 -26.87 -4.45
C LEU A 297 16.43 -27.20 -4.69
N GLY A 298 17.29 -26.74 -3.78
CA GLY A 298 18.69 -27.12 -3.74
C GLY A 298 18.97 -28.42 -2.98
N LYS A 299 20.25 -28.66 -2.71
CA LYS A 299 20.77 -29.91 -2.13
C LYS A 299 20.23 -30.26 -0.74
N HIS A 300 19.88 -29.26 0.08
CA HIS A 300 19.35 -29.46 1.43
C HIS A 300 17.81 -29.45 1.45
N GLY A 301 17.16 -29.36 0.28
CA GLY A 301 15.71 -29.40 0.14
C GLY A 301 15.02 -28.09 0.47
N LEU A 302 15.73 -26.97 0.38
CA LEU A 302 15.20 -25.60 0.51
C LEU A 302 15.13 -24.93 -0.87
N CYS A 303 14.33 -23.87 -1.02
CA CYS A 303 14.21 -23.15 -2.31
C CYS A 303 15.57 -22.67 -2.82
N ASP A 304 15.88 -22.94 -4.08
CA ASP A 304 17.09 -22.44 -4.73
C ASP A 304 17.06 -20.90 -4.75
N GLN A 305 18.18 -20.27 -4.44
CA GLN A 305 18.32 -18.83 -4.38
C GLN A 305 18.52 -18.22 -5.77
N HIS A 306 19.01 -18.98 -6.74
CA HIS A 306 19.38 -18.54 -8.09
C HIS A 306 20.30 -17.30 -8.05
N HIS A 307 19.92 -16.24 -8.77
CA HIS A 307 20.69 -15.00 -8.85
C HIS A 307 20.68 -14.26 -7.50
N ALA A 308 19.49 -14.07 -6.92
CA ALA A 308 19.28 -13.52 -5.59
C ALA A 308 17.81 -13.76 -5.17
N ASP A 309 17.44 -13.35 -3.97
CA ASP A 309 16.06 -13.41 -3.47
C ASP A 309 15.51 -12.00 -3.20
N TRP A 310 14.83 -11.77 -2.08
CA TRP A 310 14.39 -10.44 -1.68
C TRP A 310 15.55 -9.44 -1.53
N ASN A 311 16.72 -9.89 -1.06
CA ASN A 311 17.89 -9.04 -0.97
C ASN A 311 18.65 -9.09 -2.29
N ASP A 312 18.44 -8.07 -3.12
CA ASP A 312 18.94 -8.06 -4.50
C ASP A 312 20.48 -8.04 -4.60
N GLN A 313 21.19 -7.72 -3.51
CA GLN A 313 22.66 -7.71 -3.47
C GLN A 313 23.26 -9.06 -3.08
N LEU A 314 22.49 -10.02 -2.56
CA LEU A 314 22.98 -11.38 -2.27
C LEU A 314 23.17 -12.18 -3.58
N GLU A 315 24.03 -11.66 -4.45
CA GLU A 315 24.33 -12.13 -5.79
C GLU A 315 25.75 -12.75 -5.77
N PRO A 316 25.87 -14.09 -5.86
CA PRO A 316 27.16 -14.76 -5.74
C PRO A 316 27.96 -14.62 -7.03
N THR A 317 29.26 -14.90 -7.00
CA THR A 317 29.96 -15.15 -8.26
C THR A 317 29.60 -16.52 -8.82
N LYS A 318 29.68 -16.65 -10.15
CA LYS A 318 29.24 -17.84 -10.90
C LYS A 318 29.98 -19.12 -10.49
N GLU A 319 31.16 -18.98 -9.92
CA GLU A 319 32.06 -20.09 -9.58
C GLU A 319 31.73 -20.75 -8.22
N THR A 320 30.79 -20.19 -7.44
CA THR A 320 30.56 -20.61 -6.04
C THR A 320 29.49 -21.68 -5.82
N GLY A 321 28.95 -22.24 -6.90
CA GLY A 321 27.94 -23.30 -6.85
C GLY A 321 26.55 -22.79 -6.48
N ALA A 322 25.62 -23.73 -6.30
CA ALA A 322 24.24 -23.42 -5.94
C ALA A 322 24.11 -22.93 -4.49
N ARG A 323 23.04 -22.19 -4.21
CA ARG A 323 22.73 -21.69 -2.86
C ARG A 323 21.24 -21.79 -2.62
N GLU A 324 20.85 -22.00 -1.38
CA GLU A 324 19.46 -22.09 -0.97
C GLU A 324 19.07 -20.93 -0.07
N SER A 325 17.89 -20.36 -0.32
CA SER A 325 17.34 -19.26 0.47
C SER A 325 16.40 -19.78 1.55
N VAL A 326 16.81 -19.59 2.80
CA VAL A 326 15.95 -19.88 3.96
C VAL A 326 14.75 -18.94 3.99
N MET A 327 14.94 -17.68 3.60
CA MET A 327 13.86 -16.68 3.54
C MET A 327 12.78 -17.09 2.52
N VAL A 328 13.15 -17.46 1.29
CA VAL A 328 12.17 -17.84 0.26
C VAL A 328 11.43 -19.11 0.66
N SER A 329 12.12 -20.05 1.31
CA SER A 329 11.49 -21.26 1.85
C SER A 329 10.44 -20.94 2.93
N GLN A 330 10.70 -19.94 3.78
CA GLN A 330 9.72 -19.43 4.76
C GLN A 330 8.57 -18.66 4.08
N GLN A 331 8.86 -17.92 3.01
CA GLN A 331 7.85 -17.23 2.21
C GLN A 331 6.92 -18.20 1.48
N LEU A 332 7.44 -19.33 0.99
CA LEU A 332 6.63 -20.44 0.47
C LEU A 332 5.68 -20.96 1.55
N CYS A 333 6.17 -21.17 2.78
CA CYS A 333 5.33 -21.59 3.89
C CYS A 333 4.20 -20.58 4.15
N HIS A 334 4.50 -19.27 4.20
CA HIS A 334 3.49 -18.23 4.37
C HIS A 334 2.47 -18.22 3.22
N GLY A 335 2.95 -18.27 1.97
CA GLY A 335 2.08 -18.32 0.79
C GLY A 335 1.16 -19.54 0.79
N CYS A 336 1.66 -20.73 1.17
CA CYS A 336 0.85 -21.93 1.29
C CYS A 336 -0.22 -21.83 2.40
N ILE A 337 0.05 -21.13 3.51
CA ILE A 337 -0.97 -20.86 4.54
C ILE A 337 -2.12 -20.03 3.94
N GLU A 338 -1.77 -18.93 3.27
CA GLU A 338 -2.72 -18.01 2.65
C GLU A 338 -3.55 -18.69 1.54
N ILE A 339 -2.90 -19.47 0.68
CA ILE A 339 -3.56 -20.19 -0.41
C ILE A 339 -4.38 -21.37 0.10
N ALA A 340 -3.96 -22.08 1.15
CA ALA A 340 -4.78 -23.13 1.74
C ALA A 340 -6.08 -22.58 2.35
N GLU A 341 -6.02 -21.42 3.00
CA GLU A 341 -7.22 -20.74 3.53
C GLU A 341 -8.17 -20.32 2.38
N LEU A 342 -7.62 -19.75 1.32
CA LEU A 342 -8.40 -19.35 0.14
C LEU A 342 -9.01 -20.57 -0.58
N ALA A 343 -8.24 -21.65 -0.77
CA ALA A 343 -8.70 -22.88 -1.40
C ALA A 343 -9.83 -23.54 -0.61
N GLU A 344 -9.75 -23.58 0.74
CA GLU A 344 -10.85 -24.02 1.59
C GLU A 344 -12.12 -23.18 1.39
N HIS A 345 -11.98 -21.86 1.29
CA HIS A 345 -13.11 -20.97 1.04
C HIS A 345 -13.77 -21.21 -0.33
N LEU A 346 -12.99 -21.65 -1.32
CA LEU A 346 -13.48 -22.01 -2.65
C LEU A 346 -14.05 -23.44 -2.73
N GLY A 347 -13.86 -24.27 -1.70
CA GLY A 347 -14.19 -25.69 -1.72
C GLY A 347 -13.17 -26.56 -2.49
N ASP A 348 -12.00 -26.01 -2.83
CA ASP A 348 -10.90 -26.75 -3.48
C ASP A 348 -10.02 -27.43 -2.42
N HIS A 349 -10.59 -28.46 -1.77
CA HIS A 349 -9.92 -29.18 -0.68
C HIS A 349 -8.62 -29.87 -1.12
N ALA A 350 -8.48 -30.19 -2.41
CA ALA A 350 -7.28 -30.79 -2.96
C ALA A 350 -6.11 -29.80 -2.94
N VAL A 351 -6.30 -28.58 -3.47
CA VAL A 351 -5.27 -27.52 -3.40
C VAL A 351 -5.01 -27.12 -1.95
N ALA A 352 -6.05 -27.08 -1.11
CA ALA A 352 -5.88 -26.74 0.30
C ALA A 352 -4.98 -27.74 1.04
N GLU A 353 -5.18 -29.05 0.83
CA GLU A 353 -4.33 -30.07 1.46
C GLU A 353 -2.94 -30.15 0.83
N GLU A 354 -2.81 -29.96 -0.49
CA GLU A 354 -1.50 -29.85 -1.16
C GLU A 354 -0.66 -28.72 -0.54
N CYS A 355 -1.23 -27.52 -0.39
CA CYS A 355 -0.55 -26.39 0.22
C CYS A 355 -0.19 -26.66 1.69
N ARG A 356 -1.09 -27.28 2.47
CA ARG A 356 -0.80 -27.66 3.86
C ARG A 356 0.32 -28.69 3.97
N ALA A 357 0.37 -29.67 3.07
CA ALA A 357 1.43 -30.66 3.01
C ALA A 357 2.78 -29.99 2.70
N ILE A 358 2.84 -29.14 1.66
CA ILE A 358 4.04 -28.38 1.29
C ILE A 358 4.52 -27.53 2.47
N GLN A 359 3.63 -26.81 3.15
CA GLN A 359 3.99 -26.00 4.30
C GLN A 359 4.59 -26.83 5.43
N ARG A 360 3.94 -27.95 5.82
CA ARG A 360 4.43 -28.83 6.89
C ARG A 360 5.81 -29.41 6.56
N GLU A 361 5.98 -29.91 5.34
CA GLU A 361 7.24 -30.51 4.90
C GLU A 361 8.37 -29.49 4.82
N MET A 362 8.11 -28.32 4.22
CA MET A 362 9.10 -27.26 4.12
C MET A 362 9.47 -26.70 5.49
N ALA A 363 8.50 -26.46 6.38
CA ALA A 363 8.77 -26.03 7.75
C ALA A 363 9.62 -27.04 8.53
N ALA A 364 9.34 -28.34 8.38
CA ALA A 364 10.14 -29.39 9.00
C ALA A 364 11.59 -29.38 8.49
N LYS A 365 11.79 -29.25 7.16
CA LYS A 365 13.11 -29.13 6.55
C LYS A 365 13.86 -27.91 7.07
N ILE A 366 13.25 -26.72 7.04
CA ILE A 366 13.86 -25.48 7.54
C ILE A 366 14.29 -25.64 9.01
N ASN A 367 13.42 -26.19 9.87
CA ASN A 367 13.74 -26.41 11.29
C ASN A 367 14.88 -27.41 11.51
N SER A 368 15.02 -28.41 10.63
CA SER A 368 16.09 -29.39 10.69
C SER A 368 17.42 -28.84 10.20
N VAL A 369 17.43 -28.03 9.13
CA VAL A 369 18.68 -27.69 8.42
C VAL A 369 19.16 -26.26 8.64
N ALA A 370 18.28 -25.32 9.01
CA ALA A 370 18.60 -23.89 9.05
C ALA A 370 18.51 -23.26 10.45
N TRP A 371 18.02 -23.99 11.46
CA TRP A 371 18.03 -23.51 12.85
C TRP A 371 19.45 -23.52 13.42
N ASP A 372 19.93 -22.37 13.89
CA ASP A 372 21.30 -22.19 14.38
C ASP A 372 21.41 -22.23 15.92
N GLY A 373 20.32 -22.53 16.62
CA GLY A 373 20.26 -22.61 18.08
C GLY A 373 19.55 -21.43 18.75
N ALA A 374 19.62 -20.23 18.17
CA ALA A 374 18.90 -19.04 18.65
C ALA A 374 18.17 -18.24 17.57
N TRP A 375 18.55 -18.42 16.30
CA TRP A 375 17.92 -17.80 15.15
C TRP A 375 18.07 -18.70 13.91
N TYR A 376 17.39 -18.36 12.82
CA TYR A 376 17.52 -19.08 11.55
C TYR A 376 18.61 -18.46 10.68
N GLN A 377 19.41 -19.33 10.06
CA GLN A 377 20.42 -18.99 9.06
C GLN A 377 19.79 -18.32 7.84
N ARG A 378 20.60 -17.60 7.04
CA ARG A 378 20.12 -16.76 5.93
C ARG A 378 20.20 -17.45 4.57
N THR A 379 21.34 -18.05 4.28
CA THR A 379 21.66 -18.72 3.01
C THR A 379 22.54 -19.93 3.30
N ILE A 380 22.24 -21.06 2.66
CA ILE A 380 23.04 -22.28 2.73
C ILE A 380 23.67 -22.52 1.35
N CYS A 381 25.00 -22.56 1.29
CA CYS A 381 25.74 -22.78 0.05
C CYS A 381 26.00 -24.27 -0.17
N GLU A 382 26.17 -24.66 -1.43
CA GLU A 382 26.44 -26.05 -1.83
C GLU A 382 27.73 -26.63 -1.22
N ASP A 383 28.75 -25.77 -1.02
CA ASP A 383 30.03 -26.10 -0.37
C ASP A 383 29.91 -26.30 1.15
N GLY A 384 28.72 -26.13 1.71
CA GLY A 384 28.43 -26.24 3.14
C GLY A 384 28.60 -24.94 3.93
N TYR A 385 29.04 -23.85 3.30
CA TYR A 385 29.08 -22.53 3.94
C TYR A 385 27.67 -22.03 4.27
N ARG A 386 27.53 -21.44 5.45
CA ARG A 386 26.25 -20.96 5.99
C ARG A 386 26.40 -19.51 6.40
N LEU A 387 25.66 -18.64 5.73
CA LEU A 387 25.56 -17.22 6.02
C LEU A 387 24.45 -16.99 7.06
N GLY A 388 24.64 -16.06 8.00
CA GLY A 388 23.66 -15.81 9.05
C GLY A 388 23.72 -16.85 10.19
N SER A 389 24.90 -17.43 10.44
CA SER A 389 25.15 -18.34 11.56
C SER A 389 25.93 -17.63 12.67
N SER A 390 25.70 -18.02 13.92
CA SER A 390 26.51 -17.70 15.10
C SER A 390 27.99 -18.05 14.94
N LYS A 391 28.33 -18.94 13.99
CA LYS A 391 29.72 -19.26 13.64
C LYS A 391 30.38 -18.20 12.74
N ASN A 392 29.61 -17.28 12.15
CA ASN A 392 30.16 -16.19 11.35
C ASN A 392 30.56 -15.02 12.27
N ALA A 393 31.77 -14.49 12.08
CA ALA A 393 32.22 -13.30 12.81
C ALA A 393 31.52 -12.00 12.37
N GLU A 394 31.05 -11.97 11.12
CA GLU A 394 30.30 -10.88 10.48
C GLU A 394 29.04 -11.47 9.85
N ALA A 395 27.99 -10.65 9.69
CA ALA A 395 26.68 -11.04 9.18
C ALA A 395 26.16 -12.33 9.84
N SER A 396 26.33 -12.41 11.16
CA SER A 396 25.98 -13.58 11.98
C SER A 396 24.48 -13.80 12.10
N ILE A 397 23.68 -12.75 11.92
CA ILE A 397 22.22 -12.77 11.97
C ILE A 397 21.66 -11.80 10.92
N PHE A 398 20.51 -12.17 10.35
CA PHE A 398 19.73 -11.33 9.43
C PHE A 398 18.30 -11.22 9.93
N ILE A 399 17.71 -10.01 9.90
CA ILE A 399 16.35 -9.78 10.40
C ILE A 399 15.29 -10.53 9.59
N ASN A 400 15.48 -10.67 8.27
CA ASN A 400 14.47 -11.22 7.36
C ASN A 400 14.04 -12.64 7.75
N THR A 401 15.00 -13.55 7.93
CA THR A 401 14.70 -14.96 8.23
C THR A 401 14.09 -15.17 9.61
N GLN A 402 14.18 -14.17 10.48
CA GLN A 402 13.57 -14.21 11.81
C GLN A 402 12.10 -13.83 11.70
N SER A 403 11.79 -12.71 11.03
CA SER A 403 10.41 -12.29 10.82
C SER A 403 9.63 -13.30 9.98
N TRP A 404 10.22 -13.78 8.87
CA TRP A 404 9.55 -14.72 7.98
C TRP A 404 9.39 -16.13 8.57
N ALA A 405 10.22 -16.53 9.55
CA ALA A 405 9.98 -17.75 10.32
C ALA A 405 8.64 -17.70 11.10
N VAL A 406 8.28 -16.51 11.61
CA VAL A 406 7.01 -16.27 12.31
C VAL A 406 5.87 -16.18 11.30
N LEU A 407 6.00 -15.34 10.27
CA LEU A 407 4.96 -15.16 9.24
C LEU A 407 4.61 -16.48 8.52
N GLY A 408 5.62 -17.32 8.25
CA GLY A 408 5.45 -18.61 7.59
C GLY A 408 5.01 -19.75 8.50
N GLY A 409 4.80 -19.51 9.80
CA GLY A 409 4.47 -20.57 10.76
C GLY A 409 5.52 -21.69 10.81
N VAL A 410 6.79 -21.33 10.59
CA VAL A 410 7.92 -22.27 10.59
C VAL A 410 8.42 -22.49 12.00
N ALA A 411 8.60 -21.40 12.76
CA ALA A 411 9.03 -21.47 14.13
C ALA A 411 7.86 -21.78 15.06
N ASP A 412 8.07 -22.68 16.04
CA ASP A 412 7.17 -22.78 17.18
C ASP A 412 7.17 -21.48 18.01
N GLU A 413 6.28 -21.37 19.00
CA GLU A 413 6.17 -20.15 19.81
C GLU A 413 7.49 -19.80 20.53
N ALA A 414 8.20 -20.80 21.07
CA ALA A 414 9.45 -20.57 21.81
C ALA A 414 10.55 -20.05 20.88
N ARG A 415 10.76 -20.71 19.73
CA ARG A 415 11.72 -20.27 18.71
C ARG A 415 11.35 -18.91 18.12
N SER A 416 10.06 -18.65 17.89
CA SER A 416 9.57 -17.37 17.38
C SER A 416 9.94 -16.22 18.31
N ARG A 417 9.73 -16.39 19.63
CA ARG A 417 10.13 -15.40 20.63
C ARG A 417 11.65 -15.23 20.67
N GLN A 418 12.39 -16.33 20.67
CA GLN A 418 13.85 -16.32 20.70
C GLN A 418 14.47 -15.63 19.46
N CYS A 419 13.88 -15.83 18.28
CA CYS A 419 14.22 -15.15 17.05
C CYS A 419 14.10 -13.62 17.19
N LEU A 420 12.95 -13.13 17.64
CA LEU A 420 12.72 -11.68 17.77
C LEU A 420 13.52 -11.07 18.93
N ASP A 421 13.73 -11.80 20.02
CA ASP A 421 14.63 -11.36 21.10
C ASP A 421 16.09 -11.22 20.61
N SER A 422 16.52 -12.12 19.71
CA SER A 422 17.84 -12.02 19.09
C SER A 422 17.93 -10.81 18.15
N VAL A 423 16.84 -10.47 17.43
CA VAL A 423 16.75 -9.24 16.64
C VAL A 423 16.85 -8.01 17.55
N ASP A 424 16.03 -7.92 18.60
CA ASP A 424 16.04 -6.77 19.50
C ASP A 424 17.42 -6.58 20.16
N ARG A 425 18.11 -7.67 20.51
CA ARG A 425 19.45 -7.59 21.11
C ARG A 425 20.57 -7.24 20.13
N LEU A 426 20.57 -7.81 18.92
CA LEU A 426 21.74 -7.78 18.02
C LEU A 426 21.57 -6.84 16.82
N ILE A 427 20.33 -6.52 16.45
CA ILE A 427 19.99 -5.82 15.22
C ILE A 427 19.45 -4.40 15.49
N GLU A 428 18.73 -4.22 16.60
CA GLU A 428 18.09 -2.95 16.93
C GLU A 428 19.11 -1.81 17.12
N GLN A 429 18.77 -0.62 16.64
CA GLN A 429 19.49 0.64 16.80
C GLN A 429 18.53 1.74 17.25
N PRO A 430 19.01 2.89 17.77
CA PRO A 430 18.13 4.01 18.15
C PRO A 430 17.24 4.51 17.00
N PHE A 431 17.74 4.44 15.77
CA PHE A 431 17.12 4.98 14.55
C PHE A 431 16.48 3.92 13.64
N GLY A 432 16.40 2.65 14.06
CA GLY A 432 15.83 1.58 13.23
C GLY A 432 16.39 0.20 13.54
N PHE A 433 16.29 -0.71 12.59
CA PHE A 433 16.73 -2.09 12.73
C PHE A 433 17.64 -2.45 11.56
N MET A 434 18.88 -2.85 11.86
CA MET A 434 19.83 -3.30 10.84
C MET A 434 19.29 -4.51 10.07
N ILE A 435 19.65 -4.63 8.80
CA ILE A 435 19.30 -5.84 8.04
C ILE A 435 20.14 -7.05 8.45
N CYS A 436 21.39 -6.85 8.83
CA CYS A 436 22.30 -7.86 9.38
C CYS A 436 23.26 -7.27 10.42
N ALA A 437 23.83 -8.11 11.28
CA ALA A 437 24.86 -7.67 12.23
C ALA A 437 25.88 -8.78 12.58
N PRO A 438 27.15 -8.38 12.84
CA PRO A 438 27.80 -7.14 12.38
C PRO A 438 27.78 -7.03 10.83
N PRO A 439 28.05 -5.86 10.21
CA PRO A 439 28.14 -5.77 8.75
C PRO A 439 29.38 -6.51 8.22
N LEU A 440 29.32 -6.97 6.96
CA LEU A 440 30.44 -7.61 6.27
C LEU A 440 31.48 -6.57 5.88
N THR A 441 32.76 -6.83 6.16
CA THR A 441 33.89 -5.97 5.79
C THR A 441 34.82 -6.59 4.77
N LYS A 442 34.71 -7.90 4.55
CA LYS A 442 35.54 -8.67 3.62
C LYS A 442 34.72 -9.21 2.47
N TYR A 443 35.38 -9.29 1.31
CA TYR A 443 34.80 -9.93 0.14
C TYR A 443 34.77 -11.45 0.30
N ASP A 444 33.63 -12.05 0.00
CA ASP A 444 33.44 -13.49 -0.10
C ASP A 444 32.68 -13.79 -1.39
N PRO A 445 33.23 -14.56 -2.35
CA PRO A 445 32.57 -14.81 -3.63
C PRO A 445 31.22 -15.54 -3.50
N ARG A 446 30.97 -16.25 -2.39
CA ARG A 446 29.70 -16.93 -2.12
C ARG A 446 28.57 -15.94 -1.81
N ILE A 447 28.93 -14.75 -1.36
CA ILE A 447 28.02 -13.65 -1.04
C ILE A 447 28.01 -12.63 -2.19
N GLY A 448 29.18 -12.42 -2.81
CA GLY A 448 29.40 -11.66 -4.04
C GLY A 448 29.06 -10.17 -3.91
N ARG A 449 28.11 -9.68 -4.70
CA ARG A 449 27.85 -8.24 -4.88
C ARG A 449 27.59 -7.49 -3.57
N TYR A 450 26.96 -8.16 -2.61
CA TYR A 450 26.67 -7.65 -1.27
C TYR A 450 27.91 -7.09 -0.57
N CYS A 451 29.07 -7.71 -0.75
CA CYS A 451 30.31 -7.30 -0.13
C CYS A 451 30.85 -5.96 -0.67
N TYR A 452 30.38 -5.48 -1.82
CA TYR A 452 30.72 -4.15 -2.34
C TYR A 452 29.90 -3.03 -1.72
N VAL A 453 28.79 -3.36 -1.04
CA VAL A 453 28.03 -2.38 -0.28
C VAL A 453 28.83 -2.03 0.96
N ARG A 454 29.04 -0.73 1.18
CA ARG A 454 29.79 -0.21 2.32
C ARG A 454 29.25 -0.80 3.64
N PRO A 455 30.11 -1.31 4.55
CA PRO A 455 29.66 -1.85 5.83
C PRO A 455 28.88 -0.80 6.62
N GLY A 456 27.69 -1.14 7.11
CA GLY A 456 26.74 -0.24 7.77
C GLY A 456 25.82 0.54 6.82
N TRP A 457 25.85 0.27 5.51
CA TRP A 457 25.08 1.00 4.50
C TRP A 457 24.05 0.09 3.83
N VAL A 458 22.83 0.61 3.61
CA VAL A 458 21.75 -0.05 2.86
C VAL A 458 21.61 -1.54 3.22
N GLU A 459 21.90 -2.48 2.29
CA GLU A 459 21.75 -3.92 2.50
C GLU A 459 22.85 -4.53 3.36
N ASN A 460 24.03 -3.91 3.50
CA ASN A 460 25.12 -4.44 4.33
C ASN A 460 25.12 -3.80 5.73
N GLY A 461 24.15 -4.18 6.55
CA GLY A 461 24.02 -3.73 7.94
C GLY A 461 23.53 -2.29 8.12
N GLY A 462 22.98 -1.66 7.08
CA GLY A 462 22.16 -0.46 7.23
C GLY A 462 20.82 -0.79 7.90
N ALA A 463 20.19 0.20 8.54
CA ALA A 463 18.88 0.05 9.14
C ALA A 463 17.78 0.04 8.07
N TYR A 464 17.56 -1.12 7.45
CA TYR A 464 16.69 -1.28 6.28
C TYR A 464 15.21 -1.33 6.69
N CYS A 465 14.52 -0.22 6.46
CA CYS A 465 13.19 0.06 6.99
C CYS A 465 12.14 -0.93 6.49
N HIS A 466 12.26 -1.40 5.26
CA HIS A 466 11.33 -2.39 4.69
C HIS A 466 11.39 -3.71 5.47
N ALA A 467 12.59 -4.18 5.80
CA ALA A 467 12.77 -5.43 6.55
C ALA A 467 12.21 -5.34 7.98
N ALA A 468 12.29 -4.15 8.59
CA ALA A 468 11.65 -3.86 9.87
C ALA A 468 10.12 -3.94 9.79
N GLY A 469 9.51 -3.70 8.63
CA GLY A 469 8.07 -3.89 8.41
C GLY A 469 7.63 -5.35 8.60
N PHE A 470 8.44 -6.31 8.14
CA PHE A 470 8.18 -7.73 8.40
C PHE A 470 8.26 -8.05 9.90
N LYS A 471 9.25 -7.47 10.60
CA LYS A 471 9.41 -7.62 12.06
C LYS A 471 8.18 -7.07 12.80
N LEU A 472 7.69 -5.88 12.44
CA LEU A 472 6.51 -5.27 13.04
C LEU A 472 5.30 -6.20 12.99
N VAL A 473 5.07 -6.84 11.82
CA VAL A 473 3.99 -7.81 11.67
C VAL A 473 4.24 -9.06 12.52
N ALA A 474 5.46 -9.58 12.56
CA ALA A 474 5.83 -10.72 13.39
C ALA A 474 5.64 -10.44 14.89
N ASP A 475 6.00 -9.24 15.37
CA ASP A 475 5.74 -8.81 16.75
C ASP A 475 4.25 -8.81 17.07
N CYS A 476 3.41 -8.32 16.15
CA CYS A 476 1.97 -8.35 16.32
C CYS A 476 1.41 -9.77 16.39
N MET A 477 1.89 -10.68 15.52
CA MET A 477 1.50 -12.11 15.56
C MET A 477 1.82 -12.78 16.90
N LEU A 478 2.90 -12.38 17.56
CA LEU A 478 3.31 -12.90 18.88
C LEU A 478 2.71 -12.11 20.06
N GLY A 479 1.98 -11.03 19.79
CA GLY A 479 1.41 -10.14 20.81
C GLY A 479 2.43 -9.27 21.53
N ARG A 480 3.58 -8.99 20.92
CA ARG A 480 4.64 -8.10 21.42
C ARG A 480 4.30 -6.63 21.11
N ALA A 481 3.16 -6.15 21.61
CA ALA A 481 2.61 -4.84 21.23
C ALA A 481 3.56 -3.65 21.43
N GLU A 482 4.32 -3.65 22.53
CA GLU A 482 5.32 -2.62 22.79
C GLU A 482 6.45 -2.63 21.77
N GLU A 483 6.87 -3.82 21.34
CA GLU A 483 7.94 -3.98 20.36
C GLU A 483 7.47 -3.62 18.95
N ALA A 484 6.25 -4.01 18.59
CA ALA A 484 5.62 -3.59 17.34
C ALA A 484 5.51 -2.07 17.25
N TRP A 485 5.05 -1.42 18.32
CA TRP A 485 4.96 0.05 18.38
C TRP A 485 6.35 0.70 18.37
N ARG A 486 7.33 0.17 19.10
CA ARG A 486 8.72 0.65 19.07
C ARG A 486 9.28 0.56 17.64
N THR A 487 9.03 -0.52 16.93
CA THR A 487 9.43 -0.67 15.52
C THR A 487 8.74 0.36 14.64
N PHE A 488 7.43 0.60 14.82
CA PHE A 488 6.72 1.67 14.11
C PHE A 488 7.39 3.03 14.33
N VAL A 489 7.60 3.40 15.60
CA VAL A 489 8.16 4.70 15.99
C VAL A 489 9.57 4.89 15.42
N LYS A 490 10.46 3.89 15.52
CA LYS A 490 11.86 4.03 15.07
C LYS A 490 12.03 4.15 13.55
N VAL A 491 11.10 3.62 12.77
CA VAL A 491 11.16 3.66 11.30
C VAL A 491 10.35 4.82 10.73
N ALA A 492 9.38 5.35 11.48
CA ALA A 492 8.68 6.55 11.08
C ALA A 492 9.68 7.72 10.86
N PRO A 493 9.46 8.55 9.83
CA PRO A 493 10.22 9.77 9.63
C PRO A 493 10.06 10.70 10.83
N ASP A 494 11.09 11.52 11.07
CA ASP A 494 11.18 12.45 12.21
C ASP A 494 10.99 11.78 13.58
N ASN A 495 11.44 10.53 13.73
CA ASN A 495 11.34 9.87 15.01
C ASN A 495 12.30 10.48 16.05
N PRO A 496 11.99 10.38 17.36
CA PRO A 496 12.81 11.01 18.40
C PRO A 496 14.26 10.53 18.44
N GLY A 497 14.54 9.29 17.99
CA GLY A 497 15.89 8.74 17.91
C GLY A 497 16.66 9.13 16.65
N ASN A 498 15.99 9.77 15.68
CA ASN A 498 16.56 10.19 14.40
C ASN A 498 15.77 11.35 13.77
N PRO A 499 15.76 12.53 14.41
CA PRO A 499 14.99 13.68 13.94
C PRO A 499 15.43 14.12 12.54
N VAL A 500 14.61 14.91 11.84
CA VAL A 500 14.94 15.44 10.49
C VAL A 500 16.28 16.17 10.47
N SER A 501 16.64 16.86 11.55
CA SER A 501 17.92 17.57 11.69
C SER A 501 19.15 16.64 11.63
N ASN A 502 18.97 15.34 11.91
CA ASN A 502 20.02 14.33 11.75
C ASN A 502 19.82 13.47 10.49
N SER A 503 18.59 13.02 10.25
CA SER A 503 18.30 12.07 9.16
C SER A 503 18.40 12.71 7.77
N GLU A 504 18.27 14.03 7.68
CA GLU A 504 18.32 14.83 6.44
C GLU A 504 17.27 14.43 5.39
N ILE A 505 16.23 13.70 5.80
CA ILE A 505 15.08 13.35 4.97
C ILE A 505 13.82 14.06 5.43
N GLU A 506 12.85 14.22 4.53
CA GLU A 506 11.62 14.92 4.84
C GLU A 506 10.73 14.15 5.84
N PRO A 507 10.03 14.86 6.77
CA PRO A 507 9.27 14.25 7.87
C PRO A 507 7.99 13.51 7.45
N PHE A 508 7.70 13.47 6.14
CA PHE A 508 6.41 13.04 5.61
C PHE A 508 6.51 11.89 4.61
N SER A 509 7.67 11.24 4.49
CA SER A 509 7.80 10.04 3.66
C SER A 509 8.62 8.97 4.37
N PHE A 510 8.22 7.71 4.24
CA PHE A 510 9.08 6.61 4.64
C PHE A 510 10.31 6.54 3.72
N THR A 511 11.45 6.17 4.28
CA THR A 511 12.68 5.93 3.52
C THR A 511 13.00 4.45 3.44
N ASN A 512 13.90 4.09 2.52
CA ASN A 512 14.32 2.70 2.35
C ASN A 512 15.21 2.22 3.51
N PHE A 513 16.15 3.04 3.98
CA PHE A 513 17.05 2.70 5.08
C PHE A 513 17.57 3.93 5.80
N TYR A 514 18.16 3.74 6.99
CA TYR A 514 19.03 4.71 7.65
C TYR A 514 20.45 4.16 7.78
N GLY A 515 21.46 5.01 7.55
CA GLY A 515 22.87 4.65 7.59
C GLY A 515 23.33 4.28 9.00
N ASN A 516 24.14 3.25 9.12
CA ASN A 516 24.78 2.79 10.35
C ASN A 516 26.31 2.87 10.24
N VAL A 517 26.78 3.96 9.61
CA VAL A 517 28.21 4.26 9.43
C VAL A 517 28.56 5.48 10.25
N PRO A 518 29.72 5.55 10.92
CA PRO A 518 30.05 6.67 11.80
C PRO A 518 29.88 8.06 11.16
N GLN A 519 30.18 8.20 9.87
CA GLN A 519 30.11 9.47 9.13
C GLN A 519 28.70 9.86 8.67
N ALA A 520 27.73 8.94 8.72
CA ALA A 520 26.38 9.16 8.22
C ALA A 520 25.35 8.37 9.05
N MET A 521 25.57 8.35 10.37
CA MET A 521 24.74 7.64 11.33
C MET A 521 23.32 8.22 11.35
N GLY A 522 22.31 7.40 11.10
CA GLY A 522 20.92 7.82 10.98
C GLY A 522 20.57 8.55 9.67
N LYS A 523 21.53 8.90 8.81
CA LYS A 523 21.25 9.62 7.55
C LYS A 523 20.63 8.71 6.50
N SER A 524 19.87 9.27 5.56
CA SER A 524 19.28 8.51 4.46
C SER A 524 19.30 9.28 3.14
N GLY A 525 19.26 8.57 2.01
CA GLY A 525 19.28 9.15 0.66
C GLY A 525 18.21 8.62 -0.29
N TYR A 526 17.28 7.78 0.18
CA TYR A 526 16.28 7.13 -0.67
C TYR A 526 14.85 7.25 -0.11
N PRO A 527 14.34 8.49 0.08
CA PRO A 527 12.95 8.70 0.44
C PRO A 527 12.02 8.31 -0.72
N TRP A 528 10.71 8.20 -0.43
CA TRP A 528 9.62 7.95 -1.39
C TRP A 528 9.57 6.56 -2.01
N ARG A 529 10.62 6.12 -2.70
CA ARG A 529 10.62 4.85 -3.45
C ARG A 529 11.06 3.68 -2.56
N THR A 530 10.17 3.24 -1.67
CA THR A 530 10.38 2.03 -0.88
C THR A 530 9.08 1.27 -0.58
N GLY A 531 9.15 -0.06 -0.48
CA GLY A 531 8.05 -0.89 0.01
C GLY A 531 7.79 -0.74 1.52
N THR A 532 8.66 -0.03 2.26
CA THR A 532 8.43 0.37 3.66
C THR A 532 7.05 1.02 3.83
N ALA A 533 6.68 1.92 2.93
CA ALA A 533 5.42 2.64 3.02
C ALA A 533 4.21 1.68 3.03
N GLY A 534 4.23 0.67 2.15
CA GLY A 534 3.17 -0.33 2.09
C GLY A 534 3.11 -1.19 3.37
N TRP A 535 4.26 -1.71 3.80
CA TRP A 535 4.33 -2.57 5.00
C TRP A 535 3.97 -1.83 6.29
N PHE A 536 4.30 -0.55 6.43
CA PHE A 536 3.96 0.23 7.62
C PHE A 536 2.51 0.71 7.62
N THR A 537 1.90 0.96 6.45
CA THR A 537 0.45 1.19 6.38
C THR A 537 -0.34 -0.05 6.77
N MET A 538 0.00 -1.20 6.19
CA MET A 538 -0.62 -2.48 6.57
C MET A 538 -0.31 -2.82 8.03
N GLY A 539 0.92 -2.60 8.47
CA GLY A 539 1.36 -2.82 9.85
C GLY A 539 0.56 -2.01 10.86
N LEU A 540 0.31 -0.71 10.61
CA LEU A 540 -0.49 0.09 11.52
C LEU A 540 -1.96 -0.32 11.50
N ILE A 541 -2.58 -0.38 10.33
CA ILE A 541 -4.04 -0.57 10.20
C ILE A 541 -4.45 -2.00 10.53
N GLU A 542 -3.75 -2.97 9.94
CA GLU A 542 -4.18 -4.38 9.98
C GLU A 542 -3.59 -5.16 11.16
N TRP A 543 -2.48 -4.70 11.74
CA TRP A 543 -1.77 -5.46 12.78
C TRP A 543 -1.70 -4.76 14.14
N ILE A 544 -1.28 -3.49 14.20
CA ILE A 544 -1.25 -2.73 15.47
C ILE A 544 -2.69 -2.41 15.90
N LEU A 545 -3.46 -1.78 15.03
CA LEU A 545 -4.89 -1.49 15.27
C LEU A 545 -5.76 -2.74 15.08
N GLY A 546 -5.22 -3.76 14.42
CA GLY A 546 -5.87 -5.06 14.28
C GLY A 546 -7.12 -5.08 13.41
N VAL A 547 -7.35 -4.03 12.61
CA VAL A 547 -8.50 -3.94 11.70
C VAL A 547 -8.06 -4.56 10.38
N ARG A 548 -8.18 -5.88 10.24
CA ARG A 548 -7.54 -6.67 9.18
C ARG A 548 -8.56 -7.25 8.20
N ARG A 549 -8.20 -7.27 6.91
CA ARG A 549 -8.97 -8.00 5.89
C ARG A 549 -9.05 -9.50 6.18
N ASP A 550 -10.21 -10.10 5.96
CA ASP A 550 -10.46 -11.53 6.15
C ASP A 550 -11.43 -12.03 5.07
N LEU A 551 -11.36 -13.31 4.68
CA LEU A 551 -12.27 -13.86 3.68
C LEU A 551 -13.74 -13.71 4.13
N LYS A 552 -13.98 -13.92 5.42
CA LYS A 552 -15.32 -13.89 6.04
C LYS A 552 -15.79 -12.49 6.45
N GLY A 553 -14.96 -11.46 6.33
CA GLY A 553 -15.32 -10.09 6.70
C GLY A 553 -14.14 -9.25 7.17
N LEU A 554 -14.37 -8.41 8.18
CA LEU A 554 -13.36 -7.54 8.77
C LEU A 554 -12.96 -8.08 10.15
N ARG A 555 -11.72 -8.55 10.27
CA ARG A 555 -11.18 -9.05 11.53
C ARG A 555 -10.76 -7.90 12.43
N ILE A 556 -11.01 -8.06 13.72
CA ILE A 556 -10.64 -7.15 14.80
C ILE A 556 -9.77 -7.93 15.80
N ASP A 557 -8.46 -7.71 15.74
CA ASP A 557 -7.47 -8.35 16.62
C ASP A 557 -6.31 -7.38 16.92
N PRO A 558 -6.54 -6.34 17.74
CA PRO A 558 -5.55 -5.29 17.96
C PRO A 558 -4.35 -5.78 18.80
N CYS A 559 -3.17 -5.24 18.48
CA CYS A 559 -1.92 -5.42 19.20
C CYS A 559 -1.35 -4.03 19.55
N LEU A 560 -2.06 -3.31 20.42
CA LEU A 560 -1.86 -1.88 20.66
C LEU A 560 -1.03 -1.64 21.93
N THR A 561 0.02 -0.82 21.85
CA THR A 561 0.85 -0.44 23.02
C THR A 561 0.03 0.21 24.14
N ARG A 562 0.47 0.08 25.39
CA ARG A 562 -0.14 0.77 26.54
C ARG A 562 -0.08 2.29 26.43
N THR A 563 0.84 2.83 25.64
CA THR A 563 0.95 4.29 25.45
C THR A 563 -0.15 4.85 24.55
N ILE A 564 -0.97 3.99 23.93
CA ILE A 564 -2.15 4.38 23.16
C ILE A 564 -3.38 3.77 23.86
N PRO A 565 -3.98 4.47 24.84
CA PRO A 565 -5.13 3.95 25.59
C PRO A 565 -6.40 3.92 24.75
N HIS A 566 -6.51 4.81 23.76
CA HIS A 566 -7.65 4.87 22.84
C HIS A 566 -7.16 5.08 21.42
N ALA A 567 -7.78 4.39 20.47
CA ALA A 567 -7.55 4.62 19.05
C ALA A 567 -8.87 4.59 18.30
N ARG A 568 -8.92 5.25 17.14
CA ARG A 568 -10.07 5.20 16.24
C ARG A 568 -9.62 4.96 14.81
N VAL A 569 -10.34 4.10 14.11
CA VAL A 569 -10.14 3.81 12.69
C VAL A 569 -11.46 3.95 11.98
N ARG A 570 -11.56 4.89 11.05
CA ARG A 570 -12.61 4.89 10.03
C ARG A 570 -12.05 4.15 8.83
N ARG A 571 -12.69 3.08 8.36
CA ARG A 571 -12.24 2.27 7.23
C ARG A 571 -13.41 1.93 6.32
N THR A 572 -13.26 2.16 5.02
CA THR A 572 -14.17 1.66 3.98
C THR A 572 -13.75 0.24 3.62
N PHE A 573 -14.68 -0.71 3.71
CA PHE A 573 -14.41 -2.12 3.42
C PHE A 573 -15.66 -2.77 2.81
N ARG A 574 -15.50 -3.35 1.60
CA ARG A 574 -16.56 -4.03 0.83
C ARG A 574 -17.90 -3.25 0.73
N GLY A 575 -17.81 -1.94 0.51
CA GLY A 575 -18.97 -1.06 0.27
C GLY A 575 -19.54 -0.38 1.52
N ALA A 576 -19.15 -0.80 2.73
CA ALA A 576 -19.55 -0.19 3.99
C ALA A 576 -18.41 0.59 4.65
N VAL A 577 -18.76 1.59 5.47
CA VAL A 577 -17.81 2.36 6.27
C VAL A 577 -17.91 1.94 7.71
N TYR A 578 -16.81 1.45 8.28
CA TYR A 578 -16.70 1.05 9.67
C TYR A 578 -16.00 2.16 10.44
N ASP A 579 -16.63 2.64 11.48
CA ASP A 579 -16.09 3.63 12.41
C ASP A 579 -15.79 2.93 13.73
N ILE A 580 -14.53 2.54 13.88
CA ILE A 580 -14.07 1.59 14.89
C ILE A 580 -13.35 2.35 15.98
N THR A 581 -13.89 2.34 17.19
CA THR A 581 -13.23 2.85 18.39
C THR A 581 -12.67 1.68 19.20
N ILE A 582 -11.39 1.77 19.55
CA ILE A 582 -10.65 0.75 20.30
C ILE A 582 -10.32 1.33 21.69
N ASP A 583 -10.76 0.65 22.73
CA ASP A 583 -10.42 0.94 24.12
C ASP A 583 -9.37 -0.06 24.64
N ASN A 584 -8.16 0.45 24.88
CA ASN A 584 -7.02 -0.23 25.46
C ASN A 584 -6.60 0.42 26.80
N SER A 585 -7.49 1.19 27.44
CA SER A 585 -7.18 1.91 28.68
C SER A 585 -6.79 0.99 29.85
N ALA A 586 -7.23 -0.27 29.81
CA ALA A 586 -6.80 -1.32 30.75
C ALA A 586 -5.36 -1.81 30.53
N GLY A 587 -4.69 -1.38 29.46
CA GLY A 587 -3.29 -1.71 29.17
C GLY A 587 -3.02 -3.19 28.90
N ARG A 588 -4.03 -3.93 28.41
CA ARG A 588 -3.91 -5.36 28.07
C ARG A 588 -3.16 -5.59 26.77
N CYS A 589 -3.13 -4.59 25.90
CA CYS A 589 -2.48 -4.54 24.60
C CYS A 589 -3.03 -5.50 23.53
N ARG A 590 -3.61 -6.63 23.93
CA ARG A 590 -4.20 -7.64 23.06
C ARG A 590 -5.31 -8.41 23.77
N GLY A 591 -6.07 -9.17 22.99
CA GLY A 591 -7.05 -10.12 23.51
C GLY A 591 -8.42 -9.49 23.71
N VAL A 592 -9.09 -9.21 22.60
CA VAL A 592 -10.42 -8.59 22.53
C VAL A 592 -11.40 -9.22 23.51
N ARG A 593 -11.95 -8.38 24.40
CA ARG A 593 -12.96 -8.75 25.39
C ARG A 593 -14.37 -8.69 24.82
N SER A 594 -14.66 -7.66 24.03
CA SER A 594 -15.98 -7.47 23.42
C SER A 594 -15.89 -6.64 22.14
N ILE A 595 -16.75 -6.98 21.18
CA ILE A 595 -16.99 -6.19 19.98
C ILE A 595 -18.50 -5.93 19.90
N GLU A 596 -18.87 -4.67 19.75
CA GLU A 596 -20.24 -4.26 19.45
C GLU A 596 -20.28 -3.59 18.08
N VAL A 597 -21.28 -3.93 17.27
CA VAL A 597 -21.58 -3.29 15.99
C VAL A 597 -22.97 -2.69 16.09
N ASP A 598 -23.07 -1.37 15.91
CA ASP A 598 -24.31 -0.60 16.05
C ASP A 598 -25.05 -0.85 17.37
N GLY A 599 -24.27 -0.97 18.46
CA GLY A 599 -24.76 -1.24 19.81
C GLY A 599 -25.17 -2.70 20.08
N LYS A 600 -24.94 -3.62 19.14
CA LYS A 600 -25.22 -5.05 19.31
C LYS A 600 -23.92 -5.84 19.45
N PRO A 601 -23.76 -6.67 20.49
CA PRO A 601 -22.58 -7.51 20.63
C PRO A 601 -22.52 -8.57 19.52
N ILE A 602 -21.33 -8.90 19.05
CA ILE A 602 -21.10 -10.03 18.14
C ILE A 602 -20.26 -11.12 18.79
N SER A 603 -20.41 -12.35 18.32
CA SER A 603 -19.56 -13.48 18.72
C SER A 603 -18.32 -13.58 17.82
N GLY A 604 -17.16 -13.81 18.44
CA GLY A 604 -15.89 -13.93 17.72
C GLY A 604 -15.26 -12.57 17.39
N GLN A 605 -14.30 -12.58 16.47
CA GLN A 605 -13.47 -11.41 16.15
C GLN A 605 -13.58 -10.97 14.68
N VAL A 606 -14.53 -11.53 13.92
CA VAL A 606 -14.73 -11.19 12.51
C VAL A 606 -16.11 -10.59 12.35
N ILE A 607 -16.15 -9.31 11.97
CA ILE A 607 -17.37 -8.61 11.61
C ILE A 607 -17.75 -9.05 10.20
N PRO A 608 -18.92 -9.68 9.99
CA PRO A 608 -19.39 -10.02 8.65
C PRO A 608 -19.51 -8.75 7.78
N PRO A 609 -19.25 -8.84 6.46
CA PRO A 609 -19.31 -7.67 5.61
C PRO A 609 -20.75 -7.18 5.45
N PHE A 610 -20.95 -5.88 5.66
CA PHE A 610 -22.20 -5.20 5.34
C PHE A 610 -22.22 -4.74 3.87
N ALA A 611 -23.38 -4.79 3.22
CA ALA A 611 -23.55 -4.40 1.82
C ALA A 611 -23.43 -2.87 1.58
N GLY A 612 -23.40 -2.08 2.64
CA GLY A 612 -23.28 -0.63 2.59
C GLY A 612 -23.67 0.02 3.90
N GLY A 613 -23.56 1.35 3.97
CA GLY A 613 -23.91 2.14 5.15
C GLY A 613 -22.69 2.49 6.02
N GLN A 614 -22.98 3.10 7.17
CA GLN A 614 -21.98 3.46 8.18
C GLN A 614 -22.28 2.69 9.45
N HIS A 615 -21.29 1.96 9.95
CA HIS A 615 -21.42 1.10 11.13
C HIS A 615 -20.48 1.57 12.23
N GLN A 616 -21.03 1.76 13.42
CA GLN A 616 -20.25 2.10 14.61
C GLN A 616 -19.78 0.82 15.27
N VAL A 617 -18.47 0.67 15.44
CA VAL A 617 -17.86 -0.52 16.04
C VAL A 617 -17.13 -0.10 17.32
N ARG A 618 -17.47 -0.73 18.44
CA ARG A 618 -16.77 -0.55 19.71
C ARG A 618 -16.01 -1.81 20.06
N VAL A 619 -14.72 -1.66 20.31
CA VAL A 619 -13.80 -2.75 20.63
C VAL A 619 -13.20 -2.46 22.00
N VAL A 620 -13.29 -3.41 22.91
CA VAL A 620 -12.65 -3.34 24.23
C VAL A 620 -11.61 -4.47 24.30
N ILE A 621 -10.38 -4.12 24.66
CA ILE A 621 -9.26 -5.06 24.81
C ILE A 621 -9.08 -5.48 26.26
#